data_AF-A0A656QBA7-F1
#
_entry.id   AF-A0A656QBA7-F1
#
_cell.length_a   1.000
_cell.length_b   1.000
_cell.length_c   1.000
_cell.angle_alpha   90.00
_cell.angle_beta   90.00
_cell.angle_gamma   90.00
#
_symmetry.space_group_name_H-M   'P 1'
#
loop_
_entity.id
_entity.type
_entity.pdbx_description
1 polymer ?
#
loop_
_entity_poly.entity_id
_entity_poly.type
_entity_poly.pdbx_seq_one_letter_code
_entity_poly.pdbx_strand_id
1 'polypeptide(L)'
;MVESADRALERGSEAAFHWPRKDRKELGDKMKIEVVRRMNLARHHLELANVSLRSANDLHLFSAVNLLQDAVEAFLLAIADHVDAPLDKNTPFDKYFVLIDQKLASPLPFKIRLMQLNQLRVNSKHHGLQPARDECNRLTLTVQEFFDSVCGTVLGASFSTISAIDLLLDGEAKDALIAARDARAQGDLRECAIQCRQALYVEIEGHYSVEAFKSGQMVGLLSGGWTDAPQYARNKAYIDKYVNDPTDYTVYIRSEIDQKLLKYGADPTTFWNVHALTPEVYRTKDESRWIVKNDFAKLDAAVLADNIEYIFSSTLDIILSIHRTRQQIKQLQPGKFVVELTQDCVPIYEKADVNSKHVFDTPRGETHVEADFQVEGLNGDGDYIHVSFFGDKQIVYGYIEARFAV
;
A
#
# COMPACT_ATOMS: atom_id res chain seq x y z
N MET A 1 -27.73 -6.88 52.13
CA MET A 1 -28.01 -7.57 50.84
C MET A 1 -27.89 -6.60 49.65
N VAL A 2 -26.90 -5.69 49.70
CA VAL A 2 -26.56 -4.71 48.63
C VAL A 2 -25.02 -4.55 48.52
N GLU A 3 -24.23 -5.45 49.12
CA GLU A 3 -22.76 -5.30 49.21
C GLU A 3 -21.98 -6.36 48.41
N SER A 4 -22.66 -7.17 47.60
CA SER A 4 -22.04 -8.23 46.78
C SER A 4 -22.16 -8.00 45.28
N ALA A 5 -22.73 -6.88 44.83
CA ALA A 5 -22.84 -6.54 43.41
C ALA A 5 -21.70 -5.62 42.92
N ASP A 6 -21.15 -4.76 43.78
CA ASP A 6 -20.09 -3.81 43.39
C ASP A 6 -18.68 -4.45 43.28
N ARG A 7 -18.46 -5.66 43.80
CA ARG A 7 -17.17 -6.37 43.63
C ARG A 7 -17.06 -7.19 42.34
N ALA A 8 -18.11 -7.27 41.52
CA ALA A 8 -18.10 -7.98 40.24
C ALA A 8 -17.85 -7.06 39.04
N LEU A 9 -17.90 -5.73 39.22
CA LEU A 9 -17.69 -4.74 38.14
C LEU A 9 -16.24 -4.23 38.03
N GLU A 10 -15.38 -4.52 39.01
CA GLU A 10 -13.97 -4.09 39.01
C GLU A 10 -12.96 -5.18 38.58
N ARG A 11 -13.41 -6.32 38.04
CA ARG A 11 -12.52 -7.40 37.56
C ARG A 11 -12.70 -7.79 36.09
N GLY A 12 -13.19 -6.86 35.26
CA GLY A 12 -13.46 -7.10 33.84
C GLY A 12 -12.73 -6.18 32.85
N SER A 13 -11.90 -5.24 33.30
CA SER A 13 -11.31 -4.20 32.42
C SER A 13 -9.80 -4.30 32.18
N GLU A 14 -9.16 -5.43 32.50
CA GLU A 14 -7.74 -5.68 32.20
C GLU A 14 -7.58 -6.82 31.17
N ALA A 15 -8.14 -6.61 29.98
CA ALA A 15 -7.73 -7.32 28.77
C ALA A 15 -7.81 -6.38 27.56
N ALA A 16 -7.35 -5.14 27.73
CA ALA A 16 -6.95 -4.34 26.60
C ALA A 16 -5.67 -4.95 26.04
N PHE A 17 -5.71 -5.45 24.80
CA PHE A 17 -4.53 -5.87 24.05
C PHE A 17 -3.68 -4.62 23.77
N HIS A 18 -2.93 -4.22 24.80
CA HIS A 18 -1.97 -3.15 24.77
C HIS A 18 -0.79 -3.64 23.95
N TRP A 19 -0.70 -3.22 22.69
CA TRP A 19 0.52 -3.40 21.92
C TRP A 19 1.68 -2.79 22.73
N PRO A 20 2.69 -3.56 23.18
CA PRO A 20 3.83 -2.99 23.86
C PRO A 20 4.57 -2.11 22.86
N ARG A 21 4.39 -0.79 22.97
CA ARG A 21 5.13 0.21 22.17
C ARG A 21 6.60 0.33 22.57
N LYS A 22 7.11 -0.54 23.46
CA LYS A 22 8.43 -0.37 24.10
C LYS A 22 9.54 -1.29 23.60
N ASP A 23 9.25 -2.33 22.83
CA ASP A 23 10.29 -3.25 22.32
C ASP A 23 10.58 -3.11 20.82
N ARG A 24 9.99 -2.08 20.17
CA ARG A 24 10.18 -1.78 18.73
C ARG A 24 11.59 -1.27 18.39
N LYS A 25 12.52 -1.26 19.34
CA LYS A 25 13.86 -0.68 19.20
C LYS A 25 15.00 -1.71 19.11
N GLU A 26 14.76 -3.01 19.32
CA GLU A 26 15.87 -3.96 19.52
C GLU A 26 15.78 -5.31 18.77
N LEU A 27 14.88 -5.51 17.81
CA LEU A 27 14.79 -6.81 17.10
C LEU A 27 14.72 -6.75 15.57
N GLY A 28 15.41 -5.79 14.97
CA GLY A 28 15.59 -5.72 13.52
C GLY A 28 16.70 -4.76 13.19
N ASP A 29 17.94 -5.24 13.29
CA ASP A 29 19.09 -4.51 12.79
C ASP A 29 18.79 -4.14 11.34
N LYS A 30 18.62 -2.85 11.08
CA LYS A 30 17.99 -2.35 9.84
C LYS A 30 18.88 -2.73 8.67
N MET A 31 18.50 -3.78 7.95
CA MET A 31 19.02 -4.07 6.62
C MET A 31 18.99 -2.75 5.83
N LYS A 32 20.16 -2.32 5.34
CA LYS A 32 20.29 -1.02 4.68
C LYS A 32 19.24 -0.90 3.58
N ILE A 33 18.56 0.24 3.48
CA ILE A 33 17.49 0.48 2.48
C ILE A 33 17.94 0.08 1.06
N GLU A 34 19.22 0.30 0.74
CA GLU A 34 19.81 -0.07 -0.54
C GLU A 34 19.83 -1.58 -0.78
N VAL A 35 20.10 -2.40 0.24
CA VAL A 35 20.03 -3.87 0.18
C VAL A 35 18.59 -4.30 -0.15
N VAL A 36 17.60 -3.72 0.54
CA VAL A 36 16.18 -4.02 0.30
C VAL A 36 15.77 -3.62 -1.12
N ARG A 37 16.22 -2.46 -1.63
CA ARG A 37 15.94 -2.02 -3.00
C ARG A 37 16.51 -2.97 -4.04
N ARG A 38 17.77 -3.37 -3.89
CA ARG A 38 18.43 -4.31 -4.82
C ARG A 38 17.85 -5.71 -4.74
N MET A 39 17.42 -6.17 -3.57
CA MET A 39 16.68 -7.42 -3.41
C MET A 39 15.33 -7.40 -4.15
N ASN A 40 14.60 -6.28 -4.07
CA ASN A 40 13.35 -6.12 -4.83
C ASN A 40 13.59 -6.01 -6.34
N LEU A 41 14.69 -5.37 -6.77
CA LEU A 41 15.10 -5.34 -8.17
C LEU A 41 15.39 -6.76 -8.69
N ALA A 42 16.11 -7.56 -7.91
CA ALA A 42 16.38 -8.95 -8.24
C ALA A 42 15.09 -9.75 -8.42
N ARG A 43 14.12 -9.59 -7.51
CA ARG A 43 12.80 -10.23 -7.61
C ARG A 43 12.05 -9.81 -8.87
N HIS A 44 11.99 -8.52 -9.13
CA HIS A 44 11.28 -7.99 -10.31
C HIS A 44 11.86 -8.53 -11.62
N HIS A 45 13.18 -8.58 -11.75
CA HIS A 45 13.83 -9.16 -12.93
C HIS A 45 13.55 -10.66 -13.07
N LEU A 46 13.55 -11.40 -11.96
CA LEU A 46 13.19 -12.82 -11.95
C LEU A 46 11.74 -13.06 -12.40
N GLU A 47 10.80 -12.23 -11.98
CA GLU A 47 9.39 -12.29 -12.43
C GLU A 47 9.25 -12.00 -13.92
N LEU A 48 9.89 -10.94 -14.43
CA LEU A 48 9.88 -10.61 -15.85
C LEU A 48 10.55 -11.71 -16.70
N ALA A 49 11.61 -12.34 -16.18
CA ALA A 49 12.22 -13.50 -16.81
C ALA A 49 11.23 -14.67 -16.90
N ASN A 50 10.53 -14.98 -15.81
CA ASN A 50 9.50 -16.03 -15.78
C ASN A 50 8.36 -15.76 -16.77
N VAL A 51 7.90 -14.50 -16.88
CA VAL A 51 6.90 -14.12 -17.89
C VAL A 51 7.44 -14.35 -19.31
N SER A 52 8.69 -13.95 -19.56
CA SER A 52 9.34 -14.15 -20.86
C SER A 52 9.49 -15.63 -21.20
N LEU A 53 9.82 -16.48 -20.22
CA LEU A 53 9.92 -17.94 -20.40
C LEU A 53 8.59 -18.61 -20.67
N ARG A 54 7.47 -18.08 -20.16
CA ARG A 54 6.14 -18.63 -20.47
C ARG A 54 5.66 -18.33 -21.88
N SER A 55 6.28 -17.38 -22.58
CA SER A 55 5.93 -17.07 -23.96
C SER A 55 6.23 -18.26 -24.87
N ALA A 56 5.29 -18.61 -25.74
CA ALA A 56 5.47 -19.64 -26.77
C ALA A 56 6.46 -19.21 -27.87
N ASN A 57 6.73 -17.91 -27.98
CA ASN A 57 7.69 -17.38 -28.94
C ASN A 57 9.11 -17.43 -28.35
N ASP A 58 9.98 -18.23 -28.96
CA ASP A 58 11.35 -18.43 -28.49
C ASP A 58 12.24 -17.17 -28.56
N LEU A 59 11.83 -16.13 -29.29
CA LEU A 59 12.52 -14.83 -29.24
C LEU A 59 12.52 -14.22 -27.83
N HIS A 60 11.52 -14.56 -26.99
CA HIS A 60 11.49 -14.12 -25.61
C HIS A 60 12.55 -14.81 -24.73
N LEU A 61 13.19 -15.89 -25.20
CA LEU A 61 14.26 -16.55 -24.46
C LEU A 61 15.51 -15.67 -24.36
N PHE A 62 15.77 -14.81 -25.36
CA PHE A 62 16.83 -13.79 -25.30
C PHE A 62 16.59 -12.81 -24.14
N SER A 63 15.37 -12.30 -24.01
CA SER A 63 14.97 -11.42 -22.92
C SER A 63 15.03 -12.14 -21.57
N ALA A 64 14.54 -13.37 -21.51
CA ALA A 64 14.53 -14.17 -20.29
C ALA A 64 15.94 -14.36 -19.71
N VAL A 65 16.92 -14.75 -20.53
CA VAL A 65 18.30 -14.98 -20.07
C VAL A 65 18.96 -13.69 -19.59
N ASN A 66 18.73 -12.56 -20.27
CA ASN A 66 19.23 -11.26 -19.81
C ASN A 66 18.63 -10.88 -18.45
N LEU A 67 17.31 -11.01 -18.32
CA LEU A 67 16.61 -10.69 -17.07
C LEU A 67 17.02 -11.62 -15.91
N LEU A 68 17.27 -12.92 -16.17
CA LEU A 68 17.81 -13.82 -15.15
C LEU A 68 19.20 -13.38 -14.67
N GLN A 69 20.08 -12.96 -15.59
CA GLN A 69 21.40 -12.46 -15.22
C GLN A 69 21.28 -11.17 -14.41
N ASP A 70 20.46 -10.22 -14.85
CA ASP A 70 20.22 -8.95 -14.15
C ASP A 70 19.68 -9.20 -12.73
N ALA A 71 18.79 -10.20 -12.58
CA ALA A 71 18.30 -10.62 -11.27
C ALA A 71 19.44 -11.09 -10.35
N VAL A 72 20.32 -11.96 -10.84
CA VAL A 72 21.44 -12.51 -10.08
C VAL A 72 22.45 -11.43 -9.70
N GLU A 73 22.76 -10.51 -10.62
CA GLU A 73 23.67 -9.40 -10.35
C GLU A 73 23.11 -8.45 -9.29
N ALA A 74 21.84 -8.05 -9.42
CA ALA A 74 21.16 -7.23 -8.41
C ALA A 74 21.15 -7.90 -7.04
N PHE A 75 20.91 -9.21 -7.00
CA PHE A 75 20.93 -10.00 -5.77
C PHE A 75 22.32 -10.02 -5.13
N LEU A 76 23.36 -10.37 -5.89
CA LEU A 76 24.74 -10.41 -5.40
C LEU A 76 25.22 -9.03 -4.91
N LEU A 77 24.82 -7.96 -5.59
CA LEU A 77 25.11 -6.59 -5.17
C LEU A 77 24.44 -6.23 -3.83
N ALA A 78 23.24 -6.73 -3.57
CA ALA A 78 22.60 -6.56 -2.27
C ALA A 78 23.28 -7.38 -1.16
N ILE A 79 23.66 -8.62 -1.46
CA ILE A 79 24.43 -9.45 -0.51
C ILE A 79 25.77 -8.79 -0.20
N ALA A 80 26.48 -8.28 -1.20
CA ALA A 80 27.73 -7.56 -1.03
C ALA A 80 27.57 -6.32 -0.13
N ASP A 81 26.53 -5.51 -0.34
CA ASP A 81 26.23 -4.34 0.51
C ASP A 81 25.89 -4.73 1.95
N HIS A 82 25.25 -5.89 2.14
CA HIS A 82 24.89 -6.40 3.46
C HIS A 82 26.13 -6.88 4.25
N VAL A 83 27.06 -7.56 3.59
CA VAL A 83 28.29 -8.09 4.21
C VAL A 83 29.49 -7.14 4.11
N ASP A 84 29.26 -5.92 3.62
CA ASP A 84 30.28 -4.90 3.35
C ASP A 84 31.45 -5.43 2.49
N ALA A 85 31.12 -6.18 1.42
CA ALA A 85 32.07 -6.60 0.40
C ALA A 85 32.35 -5.46 -0.59
N PRO A 86 33.62 -5.19 -0.95
CA PRO A 86 33.97 -4.07 -1.80
C PRO A 86 33.75 -4.40 -3.28
N LEU A 87 32.51 -4.24 -3.77
CA LEU A 87 32.19 -4.30 -5.20
C LEU A 87 32.14 -2.90 -5.80
N ASP A 88 32.80 -2.70 -6.94
CA ASP A 88 32.71 -1.48 -7.73
C ASP A 88 31.92 -1.72 -9.04
N LYS A 89 31.61 -0.62 -9.75
CA LYS A 89 30.85 -0.67 -11.02
C LYS A 89 31.56 -1.42 -12.16
N ASN A 90 32.88 -1.63 -12.05
CA ASN A 90 33.69 -2.24 -13.09
C ASN A 90 34.10 -3.68 -12.73
N THR A 91 33.64 -4.18 -11.58
CA THR A 91 33.99 -5.50 -11.09
C THR A 91 33.36 -6.53 -12.03
N PRO A 92 34.15 -7.44 -12.63
CA PRO A 92 33.60 -8.45 -13.51
C PRO A 92 32.83 -9.50 -12.69
N PHE A 93 31.81 -10.09 -13.30
CA PHE A 93 30.85 -10.96 -12.62
C PHE A 93 31.49 -12.15 -11.90
N ASP A 94 32.58 -12.73 -12.43
CA ASP A 94 33.31 -13.83 -11.79
C ASP A 94 33.93 -13.45 -10.44
N LYS A 95 34.26 -12.16 -10.26
CA LYS A 95 34.88 -11.62 -9.05
C LYS A 95 33.87 -11.34 -7.94
N TYR A 96 32.57 -11.27 -8.25
CA TYR A 96 31.53 -11.03 -7.24
C TYR A 96 31.59 -12.10 -6.16
N PHE A 97 31.60 -13.37 -6.57
CA PHE A 97 31.71 -14.51 -5.66
C PHE A 97 32.98 -14.43 -4.81
N VAL A 98 34.13 -14.12 -5.40
CA VAL A 98 35.41 -14.07 -4.68
C VAL A 98 35.38 -13.03 -3.56
N LEU A 99 34.86 -11.83 -3.85
CA LEU A 99 34.84 -10.72 -2.90
C LEU A 99 33.79 -10.89 -1.81
N ILE A 100 32.65 -11.50 -2.14
CA ILE A 100 31.61 -11.82 -1.15
C ILE A 100 32.05 -12.99 -0.27
N ASP A 101 32.63 -14.05 -0.84
CA ASP A 101 33.10 -15.23 -0.09
C ASP A 101 34.15 -14.85 0.97
N GLN A 102 34.97 -13.82 0.72
CA GLN A 102 35.93 -13.30 1.70
C GLN A 102 35.29 -12.72 2.97
N LYS A 103 34.00 -12.38 2.91
CA LYS A 103 33.23 -11.82 4.03
C LYS A 103 32.34 -12.85 4.71
N LEU A 104 32.17 -14.03 4.11
CA LEU A 104 31.28 -15.07 4.60
C LEU A 104 32.05 -16.19 5.30
N ALA A 105 31.41 -16.85 6.24
CA ALA A 105 31.94 -18.06 6.88
C ALA A 105 31.87 -19.30 5.97
N SER A 106 31.03 -19.28 4.95
CA SER A 106 30.87 -20.35 3.97
C SER A 106 30.75 -19.76 2.57
N PRO A 107 31.34 -20.40 1.54
CA PRO A 107 31.30 -19.87 0.18
C PRO A 107 29.88 -19.89 -0.38
N LEU A 108 29.58 -18.93 -1.25
CA LEU A 108 28.32 -18.85 -1.95
C LEU A 108 28.10 -20.12 -2.80
N PRO A 109 26.90 -20.73 -2.73
CA PRO A 109 26.59 -21.92 -3.49
C PRO A 109 26.37 -21.61 -4.97
N PHE A 110 26.25 -22.65 -5.79
CA PHE A 110 25.85 -22.58 -7.21
C PHE A 110 26.72 -21.75 -8.18
N LYS A 111 27.90 -21.26 -7.77
CA LYS A 111 28.82 -20.45 -8.60
C LYS A 111 28.99 -20.99 -10.03
N ILE A 112 29.25 -22.29 -10.20
CA ILE A 112 29.48 -22.89 -11.54
C ILE A 112 28.24 -22.74 -12.43
N ARG A 113 27.03 -22.95 -11.88
CA ARG A 113 25.78 -22.83 -12.63
C ARG A 113 25.47 -21.38 -13.01
N LEU A 114 25.76 -20.44 -12.11
CA LEU A 114 25.59 -19.01 -12.40
C LEU A 114 26.62 -18.48 -13.42
N MET A 115 27.83 -19.07 -13.46
CA MET A 115 28.78 -18.83 -14.57
C MET A 115 28.25 -19.37 -15.90
N GLN A 116 27.55 -20.50 -15.91
CA GLN A 116 26.88 -21.01 -17.12
C GLN A 116 25.80 -20.06 -17.61
N LEU A 117 24.99 -19.48 -16.70
CA LEU A 117 24.01 -18.45 -17.05
C LEU A 117 24.67 -17.23 -17.71
N ASN A 118 25.77 -16.71 -17.14
CA ASN A 118 26.49 -15.60 -17.74
C ASN A 118 27.04 -15.94 -19.13
N GLN A 119 27.60 -17.15 -19.31
CA GLN A 119 28.07 -17.61 -20.62
C GLN A 119 26.92 -17.70 -21.63
N LEU A 120 25.78 -18.28 -21.24
CA LEU A 120 24.59 -18.36 -22.08
C LEU A 120 24.12 -16.95 -22.49
N ARG A 121 24.11 -16.00 -21.56
CA ARG A 121 23.78 -14.59 -21.82
C ARG A 121 24.77 -13.94 -22.78
N VAL A 122 26.06 -14.13 -22.59
CA VAL A 122 27.11 -13.62 -23.50
C VAL A 122 26.90 -14.17 -24.92
N ASN A 123 26.67 -15.47 -25.04
CA ASN A 123 26.41 -16.14 -26.31
C ASN A 123 25.16 -15.61 -27.00
N SER A 124 24.08 -15.44 -26.24
CA SER A 124 22.83 -14.90 -26.72
C SER A 124 22.96 -13.45 -27.21
N LYS A 125 23.63 -12.60 -26.43
CA LYS A 125 23.74 -11.16 -26.71
C LYS A 125 24.75 -10.80 -27.79
N HIS A 126 25.94 -11.42 -27.79
CA HIS A 126 27.04 -11.04 -28.67
C HIS A 126 27.16 -11.92 -29.91
N HIS A 127 26.66 -13.15 -29.83
CA HIS A 127 26.74 -14.11 -30.93
C HIS A 127 25.37 -14.43 -31.54
N GLY A 128 24.27 -13.87 -30.99
CA GLY A 128 22.91 -14.10 -31.48
C GLY A 128 22.45 -15.54 -31.34
N LEU A 129 23.10 -16.32 -30.47
CA LEU A 129 22.80 -17.74 -30.30
C LEU A 129 21.51 -17.87 -29.47
N GLN A 130 20.49 -18.47 -30.07
CA GLN A 130 19.21 -18.68 -29.38
C GLN A 130 19.38 -19.61 -28.19
N PRO A 131 19.00 -19.18 -26.97
CA PRO A 131 19.04 -20.04 -25.80
C PRO A 131 18.07 -21.22 -25.94
N ALA A 132 18.45 -22.40 -25.43
CA ALA A 132 17.55 -23.54 -25.37
C ALA A 132 16.55 -23.37 -24.21
N ARG A 133 15.26 -23.54 -24.47
CA ARG A 133 14.18 -23.37 -23.47
C ARG A 133 14.38 -24.23 -22.22
N ASP A 134 14.71 -25.50 -22.40
CA ASP A 134 14.96 -26.43 -21.29
C ASP A 134 16.15 -26.00 -20.43
N GLU A 135 17.18 -25.42 -21.05
CA GLU A 135 18.34 -24.88 -20.34
C GLU A 135 17.94 -23.64 -19.52
N CYS A 136 17.17 -22.71 -20.11
CA CYS A 136 16.67 -21.54 -19.40
C CYS A 136 15.78 -21.91 -18.21
N ASN A 137 14.88 -22.90 -18.37
CA ASN A 137 14.02 -23.37 -17.28
C ASN A 137 14.85 -23.94 -16.12
N ARG A 138 15.87 -24.77 -16.41
CA ARG A 138 16.76 -25.33 -15.37
C ARG A 138 17.56 -24.25 -14.66
N LEU A 139 18.08 -23.26 -15.40
CA LEU A 139 18.82 -22.15 -14.82
C LEU A 139 17.91 -21.25 -13.96
N THR A 140 16.65 -21.09 -14.32
CA THR A 140 15.67 -20.34 -13.52
C THR A 140 15.44 -20.98 -12.16
N LEU A 141 15.24 -22.30 -12.12
CA LEU A 141 15.14 -23.06 -10.87
C LEU A 141 16.43 -22.91 -10.04
N THR A 142 17.59 -22.98 -10.70
CA THR A 142 18.88 -22.80 -10.03
C THR A 142 19.02 -21.40 -9.41
N VAL A 143 18.54 -20.35 -10.08
CA VAL A 143 18.55 -18.97 -9.56
C VAL A 143 17.64 -18.84 -8.34
N GLN A 144 16.44 -19.44 -8.37
CA GLN A 144 15.52 -19.46 -7.24
C GLN A 144 16.13 -20.18 -6.03
N GLU A 145 16.66 -21.39 -6.23
CA GLU A 145 17.34 -22.17 -5.19
C GLU A 145 18.55 -21.42 -4.62
N PHE A 146 19.32 -20.75 -5.47
CA PHE A 146 20.44 -19.91 -5.05
C PHE A 146 19.98 -18.75 -4.17
N PHE A 147 18.93 -18.02 -4.57
CA PHE A 147 18.40 -16.92 -3.78
C PHE A 147 17.92 -17.37 -2.41
N ASP A 148 17.11 -18.43 -2.34
CA ASP A 148 16.61 -18.95 -1.07
C ASP A 148 17.73 -19.49 -0.18
N SER A 149 18.70 -20.22 -0.75
CA SER A 149 19.84 -20.76 -0.01
C SER A 149 20.72 -19.64 0.59
N VAL A 150 21.03 -18.60 -0.20
CA VAL A 150 21.85 -17.49 0.26
C VAL A 150 21.10 -16.62 1.26
N CYS A 151 19.83 -16.31 1.03
CA CYS A 151 19.03 -15.56 2.00
C CYS A 151 18.93 -16.32 3.34
N GLY A 152 18.68 -17.64 3.32
CA GLY A 152 18.58 -18.43 4.53
C GLY A 152 19.89 -18.46 5.32
N THR A 153 21.03 -18.55 4.64
CA THR A 153 22.35 -18.66 5.28
C THR A 153 22.97 -17.31 5.68
N VAL A 154 22.79 -16.27 4.85
CA VAL A 154 23.40 -14.95 5.06
C VAL A 154 22.48 -14.00 5.82
N LEU A 155 21.18 -14.01 5.50
CA LEU A 155 20.21 -13.04 6.02
C LEU A 155 19.28 -13.64 7.08
N GLY A 156 19.33 -14.96 7.30
CA GLY A 156 18.45 -15.66 8.24
C GLY A 156 16.97 -15.63 7.84
N ALA A 157 16.66 -15.37 6.57
CA ALA A 157 15.30 -15.19 6.05
C ALA A 157 15.15 -15.88 4.68
N SER A 158 13.94 -16.23 4.26
CA SER A 158 13.71 -16.69 2.87
C SER A 158 13.78 -15.50 1.90
N PHE A 159 14.19 -15.75 0.66
CA PHE A 159 14.15 -14.72 -0.39
C PHE A 159 12.73 -14.20 -0.63
N SER A 160 11.71 -15.04 -0.45
CA SER A 160 10.30 -14.62 -0.48
C SER A 160 9.95 -13.62 0.64
N THR A 161 10.65 -13.69 1.78
CA THR A 161 10.34 -12.92 3.00
C THR A 161 11.16 -11.64 3.18
N ILE A 162 12.25 -11.44 2.44
CA ILE A 162 12.99 -10.17 2.42
C ILE A 162 12.18 -9.19 1.59
N SER A 163 11.34 -8.42 2.27
CA SER A 163 9.97 -8.30 1.80
C SER A 163 9.72 -7.03 1.01
N ALA A 164 8.95 -7.17 -0.08
CA ALA A 164 8.21 -6.04 -0.63
C ALA A 164 7.33 -5.36 0.45
N ILE A 165 6.99 -6.04 1.56
CA ILE A 165 6.32 -5.45 2.73
C ILE A 165 7.11 -4.27 3.29
N ASP A 166 8.45 -4.32 3.28
CA ASP A 166 9.28 -3.22 3.79
C ASP A 166 9.21 -1.97 2.91
N LEU A 167 8.84 -2.13 1.63
CA LEU A 167 8.58 -1.02 0.71
C LEU A 167 7.20 -0.39 0.87
N LEU A 168 6.30 -1.04 1.63
CA LEU A 168 4.97 -0.49 1.87
C LEU A 168 5.05 0.73 2.79
N LEU A 169 4.19 1.70 2.50
CA LEU A 169 3.89 2.80 3.41
C LEU A 169 3.50 2.23 4.78
N ASP A 170 3.95 2.88 5.85
CA ASP A 170 3.55 2.52 7.20
C ASP A 170 2.04 2.74 7.36
N GLY A 171 1.36 1.77 7.98
CA GLY A 171 -0.08 1.78 8.11
C GLY A 171 -0.64 0.40 8.40
N GLU A 172 -1.95 0.34 8.63
CA GLU A 172 -2.63 -0.88 9.04
C GLU A 172 -2.54 -2.01 7.99
N ALA A 173 -2.55 -1.68 6.70
CA ALA A 173 -2.41 -2.67 5.65
C ALA A 173 -1.03 -3.36 5.66
N LYS A 174 0.03 -2.61 6.00
CA LYS A 174 1.38 -3.16 6.18
C LYS A 174 1.43 -4.05 7.42
N ASP A 175 0.85 -3.60 8.53
CA ASP A 175 0.79 -4.38 9.78
C ASP A 175 0.05 -5.70 9.56
N ALA A 176 -1.07 -5.69 8.82
CA ALA A 176 -1.81 -6.89 8.44
C ALA A 176 -0.98 -7.84 7.56
N LEU A 177 -0.23 -7.33 6.58
CA LEU A 177 0.65 -8.17 5.76
C LEU A 177 1.85 -8.75 6.53
N ILE A 178 2.36 -8.03 7.53
CA ILE A 178 3.36 -8.56 8.48
C ILE A 178 2.76 -9.72 9.27
N ALA A 179 1.55 -9.54 9.82
CA ALA A 179 0.85 -10.61 10.53
C ALA A 179 0.55 -11.81 9.62
N ALA A 180 0.17 -11.58 8.36
CA ALA A 180 -0.05 -12.65 7.38
C ALA A 180 1.22 -13.46 7.13
N ARG A 181 2.37 -12.79 6.95
CA ARG A 181 3.68 -13.44 6.78
C ARG A 181 4.02 -14.32 7.98
N ASP A 182 3.83 -13.78 9.19
CA ASP A 182 4.19 -14.48 10.43
C ASP A 182 3.27 -15.69 10.68
N ALA A 183 1.96 -15.54 10.43
CA ALA A 183 0.99 -16.64 10.48
C ALA A 183 1.34 -17.75 9.48
N ARG A 184 1.68 -17.38 8.24
CA ARG A 184 2.11 -18.32 7.20
C ARG A 184 3.37 -19.07 7.62
N ALA A 185 4.37 -18.38 8.18
CA ALA A 185 5.60 -19.01 8.66
C ALA A 185 5.35 -20.00 9.81
N GLN A 186 4.31 -19.78 10.61
CA GLN A 186 3.86 -20.67 11.68
C GLN A 186 2.94 -21.80 11.18
N GLY A 187 2.59 -21.83 9.89
CA GLY A 187 1.65 -22.80 9.32
C GLY A 187 0.18 -22.48 9.58
N ASP A 188 -0.15 -21.33 10.17
CA ASP A 188 -1.53 -20.86 10.33
C ASP A 188 -2.03 -20.22 9.03
N LEU A 189 -2.39 -21.08 8.08
CA LEU A 189 -2.84 -20.66 6.76
C LEU A 189 -4.16 -19.90 6.81
N ARG A 190 -5.00 -20.23 7.79
CA ARG A 190 -6.30 -19.58 8.01
C ARG A 190 -6.09 -18.12 8.37
N GLU A 191 -5.25 -17.86 9.37
CA GLU A 191 -4.96 -16.50 9.80
C GLU A 191 -4.24 -15.72 8.70
N CYS A 192 -3.31 -16.36 7.97
CA CYS A 192 -2.67 -15.73 6.81
C CYS A 192 -3.70 -15.24 5.77
N ALA A 193 -4.69 -16.06 5.41
CA ALA A 193 -5.72 -15.68 4.44
C ALA A 193 -6.61 -14.53 4.96
N ILE A 194 -6.97 -14.56 6.25
CA ILE A 194 -7.76 -13.50 6.89
C ILE A 194 -6.99 -12.18 6.90
N GLN A 195 -5.72 -12.20 7.29
CA GLN A 195 -4.88 -11.00 7.34
C GLN A 195 -4.63 -10.40 5.94
N CYS A 196 -4.44 -11.23 4.91
CA CYS A 196 -4.38 -10.77 3.53
C CYS A 196 -5.67 -10.03 3.13
N ARG A 197 -6.83 -10.59 3.48
CA ARG A 197 -8.11 -9.94 3.22
C ARG A 197 -8.28 -8.63 3.99
N GLN A 198 -7.90 -8.58 5.26
CA GLN A 198 -7.94 -7.36 6.07
C GLN A 198 -7.09 -6.25 5.44
N ALA A 199 -5.92 -6.59 4.91
CA ALA A 199 -5.07 -5.63 4.21
C ALA A 199 -5.77 -5.03 2.97
N LEU A 200 -6.44 -5.85 2.15
CA LEU A 200 -7.26 -5.37 1.03
C LEU A 200 -8.45 -4.52 1.49
N TYR A 201 -9.07 -4.90 2.62
CA TYR A 201 -10.18 -4.14 3.17
C TYR A 201 -9.75 -2.74 3.58
N VAL A 202 -8.63 -2.61 4.28
CA VAL A 202 -8.08 -1.32 4.70
C VAL A 202 -7.76 -0.44 3.49
N GLU A 203 -7.15 -1.00 2.44
CA GLU A 203 -6.69 -0.21 1.29
C GLU A 203 -7.77 0.12 0.26
N ILE A 204 -8.79 -0.74 0.16
CA ILE A 204 -9.75 -0.70 -0.95
C ILE A 204 -11.18 -0.81 -0.44
N GLU A 205 -11.54 -1.91 0.21
CA GLU A 205 -12.94 -2.29 0.38
C GLU A 205 -13.68 -1.43 1.41
N GLY A 206 -13.00 -1.00 2.48
CA GLY A 206 -13.58 -0.16 3.52
C GLY A 206 -14.11 1.17 3.00
N HIS A 207 -13.59 1.66 1.87
CA HIS A 207 -14.14 2.85 1.21
C HIS A 207 -15.56 2.65 0.69
N TYR A 208 -16.00 1.42 0.48
CA TYR A 208 -17.32 1.04 -0.02
C TYR A 208 -18.32 0.67 1.10
N SER A 209 -18.00 0.94 2.37
CA SER A 209 -18.92 0.70 3.48
C SER A 209 -20.08 1.71 3.50
N VAL A 210 -21.32 1.20 3.65
CA VAL A 210 -22.54 2.00 3.81
C VAL A 210 -23.04 2.08 5.27
N GLU A 211 -22.28 1.58 6.25
CA GLU A 211 -22.68 1.55 7.67
C GLU A 211 -23.08 2.92 8.21
N ALA A 212 -22.44 4.00 7.74
CA ALA A 212 -22.74 5.37 8.15
C ALA A 212 -24.21 5.77 7.90
N PHE A 213 -24.90 5.14 6.94
CA PHE A 213 -26.27 5.47 6.57
C PHE A 213 -27.33 4.66 7.34
N LYS A 214 -26.92 3.78 8.26
CA LYS A 214 -27.81 2.91 9.05
C LYS A 214 -28.81 3.69 9.90
N SER A 215 -28.41 4.84 10.45
CA SER A 215 -29.27 5.66 11.31
C SER A 215 -30.30 6.48 10.52
N GLY A 216 -30.09 6.68 9.21
CA GLY A 216 -30.92 7.55 8.37
C GLY A 216 -30.73 9.06 8.62
N GLN A 217 -29.79 9.44 9.49
CA GLN A 217 -29.42 10.86 9.69
C GLN A 217 -28.52 11.35 8.56
N MET A 218 -28.54 12.66 8.28
CA MET A 218 -27.58 13.24 7.33
C MET A 218 -26.16 13.02 7.83
N VAL A 219 -25.40 12.23 7.08
CA VAL A 219 -24.00 11.98 7.36
C VAL A 219 -23.20 13.14 6.76
N GLY A 220 -22.71 14.02 7.63
CA GLY A 220 -21.80 15.10 7.23
C GLY A 220 -20.47 14.57 6.69
N LEU A 221 -19.74 15.45 6.01
CA LEU A 221 -18.47 15.18 5.37
C LEU A 221 -17.43 14.58 6.36
N LEU A 222 -17.41 15.08 7.59
CA LEU A 222 -16.50 14.65 8.67
C LEU A 222 -16.96 13.37 9.39
N SER A 223 -18.24 13.00 9.28
CA SER A 223 -18.87 11.86 9.98
C SER A 223 -19.00 10.60 9.11
N GLY A 224 -18.26 10.52 8.00
CA GLY A 224 -18.25 9.34 7.12
C GLY A 224 -19.06 9.48 5.82
N GLY A 225 -19.35 10.70 5.37
CA GLY A 225 -19.99 10.95 4.08
C GLY A 225 -19.10 10.67 2.85
N TRP A 226 -17.77 10.64 3.02
CA TRP A 226 -16.85 10.18 1.99
C TRP A 226 -16.87 8.65 1.93
N THR A 227 -17.67 8.13 1.01
CA THR A 227 -17.67 6.72 0.63
C THR A 227 -17.66 6.61 -0.90
N ASP A 228 -17.01 5.56 -1.40
CA ASP A 228 -17.03 5.14 -2.79
C ASP A 228 -18.25 4.23 -3.08
N ALA A 229 -19.09 3.93 -2.09
CA ALA A 229 -20.28 3.09 -2.26
C ALA A 229 -21.29 3.69 -3.26
N PRO A 230 -22.08 2.88 -3.98
CA PRO A 230 -23.09 3.37 -4.92
C PRO A 230 -24.09 4.33 -4.27
N GLN A 231 -24.48 5.40 -4.96
CA GLN A 231 -25.48 6.36 -4.45
C GLN A 231 -26.80 5.68 -4.05
N TYR A 232 -27.24 4.65 -4.78
CA TYR A 232 -28.47 3.91 -4.47
C TYR A 232 -28.40 3.13 -3.14
N ALA A 233 -27.19 2.83 -2.64
CA ALA A 233 -26.96 2.08 -1.41
C ALA A 233 -26.76 3.00 -0.19
N ARG A 234 -26.57 4.31 -0.41
CA ARG A 234 -26.32 5.32 0.64
C ARG A 234 -27.62 5.79 1.32
N ASN A 235 -28.48 4.87 1.74
CA ASN A 235 -29.70 5.22 2.45
C ASN A 235 -30.16 4.06 3.34
N LYS A 236 -30.91 4.42 4.39
CA LYS A 236 -31.45 3.47 5.35
C LYS A 236 -32.36 2.41 4.72
N ALA A 237 -33.18 2.78 3.75
CA ALA A 237 -34.11 1.85 3.11
C ALA A 237 -33.40 0.72 2.35
N TYR A 238 -32.24 1.00 1.75
CA TYR A 238 -31.38 -0.03 1.16
C TYR A 238 -30.81 -0.94 2.23
N ILE A 239 -30.26 -0.36 3.31
CA ILE A 239 -29.64 -1.12 4.40
C ILE A 239 -30.65 -2.07 5.03
N ASP A 240 -31.82 -1.55 5.43
CA ASP A 240 -32.88 -2.33 6.07
C ASP A 240 -33.39 -3.48 5.17
N LYS A 241 -33.24 -3.37 3.85
CA LYS A 241 -33.72 -4.36 2.88
C LYS A 241 -32.66 -5.38 2.44
N TYR A 242 -31.40 -4.98 2.33
CA TYR A 242 -30.36 -5.76 1.65
C TYR A 242 -29.19 -6.17 2.55
N VAL A 243 -28.99 -5.54 3.70
CA VAL A 243 -27.91 -5.90 4.64
C VAL A 243 -28.45 -6.96 5.61
N ASN A 244 -28.04 -8.21 5.44
CA ASN A 244 -28.46 -9.33 6.28
C ASN A 244 -27.43 -9.67 7.35
N ASP A 245 -26.15 -9.47 7.03
CA ASP A 245 -25.04 -9.68 7.94
C ASP A 245 -24.04 -8.49 7.90
N PRO A 246 -23.09 -8.39 8.86
CA PRO A 246 -22.17 -7.25 8.90
C PRO A 246 -21.26 -7.12 7.68
N THR A 247 -20.99 -8.20 6.94
CA THR A 247 -20.15 -8.13 5.73
C THR A 247 -20.91 -7.52 4.55
N ASP A 248 -22.24 -7.56 4.54
CA ASP A 248 -23.10 -6.95 3.52
C ASP A 248 -23.08 -5.40 3.56
N TYR A 249 -22.52 -4.77 4.61
CA TYR A 249 -22.35 -3.32 4.64
C TYR A 249 -21.37 -2.81 3.58
N THR A 250 -20.57 -3.68 2.96
CA THR A 250 -19.62 -3.29 1.92
C THR A 250 -20.24 -3.52 0.55
N VAL A 251 -20.58 -2.44 -0.16
CA VAL A 251 -21.33 -2.52 -1.42
C VAL A 251 -20.43 -2.12 -2.60
N TYR A 252 -20.02 -3.10 -3.37
CA TYR A 252 -19.09 -2.91 -4.48
C TYR A 252 -19.77 -2.46 -5.78
N ILE A 253 -19.09 -1.60 -6.53
CA ILE A 253 -19.31 -1.44 -7.96
C ILE A 253 -18.06 -1.98 -8.66
N ARG A 254 -18.19 -3.15 -9.28
CA ARG A 254 -17.04 -3.86 -9.89
C ARG A 254 -16.27 -2.99 -10.86
N SER A 255 -16.95 -2.26 -11.75
CA SER A 255 -16.31 -1.39 -12.73
C SER A 255 -15.51 -0.25 -12.11
N GLU A 256 -15.94 0.29 -10.97
CA GLU A 256 -15.21 1.37 -10.28
C GLU A 256 -13.96 0.84 -9.59
N ILE A 257 -14.06 -0.33 -8.96
CA ILE A 257 -12.89 -1.01 -8.36
C ILE A 257 -11.88 -1.35 -9.46
N ASP A 258 -12.32 -1.91 -10.59
CA ASP A 258 -11.46 -2.25 -11.71
C ASP A 258 -10.73 -1.00 -12.24
N GLN A 259 -11.44 0.12 -12.43
CA GLN A 259 -10.84 1.40 -12.83
C GLN A 259 -9.83 1.91 -11.80
N LYS A 260 -10.14 1.80 -10.51
CA LYS A 260 -9.27 2.23 -9.40
C LYS A 260 -8.01 1.38 -9.35
N LEU A 261 -8.12 0.06 -9.50
CA LEU A 261 -6.98 -0.87 -9.54
C LEU A 261 -6.08 -0.58 -10.74
N LEU A 262 -6.66 -0.42 -11.94
CA LEU A 262 -5.91 -0.06 -13.15
C LEU A 262 -5.17 1.28 -13.01
N LYS A 263 -5.82 2.29 -12.43
CA LYS A 263 -5.18 3.59 -12.11
C LYS A 263 -3.95 3.42 -11.21
N TYR A 264 -3.99 2.47 -10.29
CA TYR A 264 -2.89 2.15 -9.39
C TYR A 264 -1.91 1.10 -9.92
N GLY A 265 -2.07 0.65 -11.17
CA GLY A 265 -1.21 -0.37 -11.78
C GLY A 265 -1.38 -1.78 -11.21
N ALA A 266 -2.46 -2.04 -10.46
CA ALA A 266 -2.80 -3.35 -9.95
C ALA A 266 -3.74 -4.08 -10.94
N ASP A 267 -3.53 -5.39 -11.14
CA ASP A 267 -4.38 -6.20 -12.01
C ASP A 267 -5.75 -6.51 -11.36
N PRO A 268 -6.87 -6.09 -11.97
CA PRO A 268 -8.20 -6.39 -11.44
C PRO A 268 -8.50 -7.89 -11.31
N THR A 269 -7.99 -8.71 -12.23
CA THR A 269 -8.26 -10.16 -12.21
C THR A 269 -7.65 -10.79 -10.96
N THR A 270 -6.40 -10.44 -10.66
CA THR A 270 -5.69 -10.88 -9.46
C THR A 270 -6.41 -10.46 -8.18
N PHE A 271 -6.90 -9.21 -8.10
CA PHE A 271 -7.71 -8.76 -6.96
C PHE A 271 -8.97 -9.62 -6.77
N TRP A 272 -9.74 -9.84 -7.83
CA TRP A 272 -10.98 -10.63 -7.74
C TRP A 272 -10.72 -12.11 -7.45
N ASN A 273 -9.59 -12.67 -7.88
CA ASN A 273 -9.20 -14.02 -7.49
C ASN A 273 -8.90 -14.10 -5.99
N VAL A 274 -8.10 -13.18 -5.45
CA VAL A 274 -7.84 -13.13 -4.00
C VAL A 274 -9.14 -12.94 -3.23
N HIS A 275 -10.01 -12.03 -3.69
CA HIS A 275 -11.33 -11.80 -3.11
C HIS A 275 -12.20 -13.08 -3.11
N ALA A 276 -12.16 -13.87 -4.18
CA ALA A 276 -12.92 -15.11 -4.27
C ALA A 276 -12.35 -16.21 -3.36
N LEU A 277 -11.03 -16.25 -3.19
CA LEU A 277 -10.31 -17.28 -2.41
C LEU A 277 -10.22 -16.99 -0.91
N THR A 278 -10.59 -15.79 -0.47
CA THR A 278 -10.51 -15.37 0.94
C THR A 278 -11.89 -15.13 1.55
N PRO A 279 -12.06 -15.34 2.87
CA PRO A 279 -13.32 -15.07 3.54
C PRO A 279 -13.68 -13.59 3.45
N GLU A 280 -14.95 -13.25 3.53
CA GLU A 280 -15.36 -11.85 3.67
C GLU A 280 -14.98 -11.34 5.07
N VAL A 281 -14.52 -10.09 5.14
CA VAL A 281 -14.21 -9.43 6.41
C VAL A 281 -14.88 -8.06 6.45
N TYR A 282 -15.18 -7.61 7.66
CA TYR A 282 -15.73 -6.29 7.90
C TYR A 282 -15.18 -5.73 9.20
N ARG A 283 -15.00 -4.41 9.26
CA ARG A 283 -14.64 -3.71 10.50
C ARG A 283 -15.70 -2.68 10.83
N THR A 284 -16.32 -2.82 11.99
CA THR A 284 -17.26 -1.82 12.51
C THR A 284 -16.50 -0.58 12.94
N LYS A 285 -17.07 0.60 12.63
CA LYS A 285 -16.46 1.88 13.03
C LYS A 285 -16.38 2.07 14.55
N ASP A 286 -17.33 1.50 15.28
CA ASP A 286 -17.50 1.76 16.71
C ASP A 286 -16.62 0.88 17.61
N GLU A 287 -16.32 -0.36 17.21
CA GLU A 287 -15.69 -1.35 18.09
C GLU A 287 -14.24 -1.68 17.69
N SER A 288 -13.75 -1.15 16.55
CA SER A 288 -12.45 -1.53 15.95
C SER A 288 -12.25 -3.05 15.79
N ARG A 289 -13.34 -3.83 15.88
CA ARG A 289 -13.33 -5.28 15.88
C ARG A 289 -13.50 -5.79 14.46
N TRP A 290 -12.66 -6.74 14.09
CA TRP A 290 -12.81 -7.47 12.83
C TRP A 290 -13.89 -8.56 12.96
N ILE A 291 -14.81 -8.52 12.02
CA ILE A 291 -15.81 -9.55 11.77
C ILE A 291 -15.31 -10.35 10.57
N VAL A 292 -15.20 -11.66 10.72
CA VAL A 292 -14.76 -12.57 9.66
C VAL A 292 -15.90 -13.53 9.37
N LYS A 293 -16.35 -13.58 8.13
CA LYS A 293 -17.33 -14.56 7.68
C LYS A 293 -16.66 -15.92 7.59
N ASN A 294 -17.09 -16.84 8.45
CA ASN A 294 -16.51 -18.18 8.51
C ASN A 294 -17.02 -19.06 7.36
N ASP A 295 -16.53 -18.78 6.15
CA ASP A 295 -16.82 -19.56 4.95
C ASP A 295 -16.01 -20.86 4.96
N PHE A 296 -16.69 -21.98 5.19
CA PHE A 296 -16.06 -23.30 5.30
C PHE A 296 -15.31 -23.71 4.02
N ALA A 297 -15.76 -23.29 2.84
CA ALA A 297 -15.11 -23.66 1.59
C ALA A 297 -13.79 -22.90 1.39
N LYS A 298 -13.73 -21.65 1.85
CA LYS A 298 -12.53 -20.80 1.73
C LYS A 298 -11.53 -21.00 2.87
N LEU A 299 -12.00 -21.46 4.03
CA LEU A 299 -11.18 -21.67 5.22
C LEU A 299 -10.84 -23.15 5.48
N ASP A 300 -11.14 -24.03 4.52
CA ASP A 300 -10.69 -25.42 4.57
C ASP A 300 -9.17 -25.52 4.45
N ALA A 301 -8.56 -26.40 5.25
CA ALA A 301 -7.11 -26.51 5.35
C ALA A 301 -6.47 -27.02 4.04
N ALA A 302 -7.12 -27.93 3.32
CA ALA A 302 -6.59 -28.44 2.05
C ALA A 302 -6.69 -27.37 0.95
N VAL A 303 -7.82 -26.65 0.90
CA VAL A 303 -8.00 -25.53 -0.04
C VAL A 303 -6.97 -24.43 0.22
N LEU A 304 -6.72 -24.08 1.49
CA LEU A 304 -5.74 -23.07 1.83
C LEU A 304 -4.31 -23.52 1.53
N ALA A 305 -3.95 -24.78 1.78
CA ALA A 305 -2.63 -25.31 1.46
C ALA A 305 -2.26 -25.12 -0.03
N ASP A 306 -3.23 -25.29 -0.93
CA ASP A 306 -3.03 -25.14 -2.37
C ASP A 306 -2.95 -23.67 -2.83
N ASN A 307 -3.59 -22.75 -2.10
CA ASN A 307 -3.80 -21.37 -2.57
C ASN A 307 -3.05 -20.29 -1.78
N ILE A 308 -2.54 -20.59 -0.58
CA ILE A 308 -2.05 -19.56 0.35
C ILE A 308 -0.86 -18.76 -0.17
N GLU A 309 0.03 -19.41 -0.95
CA GLU A 309 1.16 -18.73 -1.59
C GLU A 309 0.67 -17.67 -2.58
N TYR A 310 -0.30 -18.05 -3.41
CA TYR A 310 -0.91 -17.16 -4.39
C TYR A 310 -1.64 -16.01 -3.70
N ILE A 311 -2.41 -16.29 -2.66
CA ILE A 311 -3.14 -15.27 -1.88
C ILE A 311 -2.17 -14.24 -1.31
N PHE A 312 -1.11 -14.69 -0.63
CA PHE A 312 -0.15 -13.80 0.03
C PHE A 312 0.63 -12.94 -0.96
N SER A 313 1.24 -13.57 -1.98
CA SER A 313 2.03 -12.87 -3.00
C SER A 313 1.20 -11.85 -3.79
N SER A 314 0.02 -12.27 -4.27
CA SER A 314 -0.90 -11.40 -5.00
C SER A 314 -1.36 -10.20 -4.19
N THR A 315 -1.68 -10.41 -2.90
CA THR A 315 -2.12 -9.33 -2.01
C THR A 315 -1.01 -8.29 -1.81
N LEU A 316 0.22 -8.76 -1.59
CA LEU A 316 1.38 -7.91 -1.44
C LEU A 316 1.63 -7.05 -2.68
N ASP A 317 1.55 -7.66 -3.87
CA ASP A 317 1.77 -6.96 -5.14
C ASP A 317 0.70 -5.90 -5.40
N ILE A 318 -0.58 -6.19 -5.12
CA ILE A 318 -1.68 -5.22 -5.24
C ILE A 318 -1.41 -4.00 -4.35
N ILE A 319 -1.13 -4.23 -3.06
CA ILE A 319 -0.94 -3.14 -2.09
C ILE A 319 0.33 -2.34 -2.40
N LEU A 320 1.40 -3.02 -2.81
CA LEU A 320 2.64 -2.36 -3.22
C LEU A 320 2.41 -1.45 -4.43
N SER A 321 1.62 -1.89 -5.40
CA SER A 321 1.28 -1.10 -6.59
C SER A 321 0.51 0.17 -6.21
N ILE A 322 -0.49 0.03 -5.35
CA ILE A 322 -1.25 1.16 -4.78
C ILE A 322 -0.34 2.14 -4.06
N HIS A 323 0.54 1.67 -3.17
CA HIS A 323 1.43 2.52 -2.40
C HIS A 323 2.45 3.26 -3.28
N ARG A 324 3.04 2.57 -4.26
CA ARG A 324 3.98 3.18 -5.22
C ARG A 324 3.32 4.29 -6.01
N THR A 325 2.13 4.05 -6.56
CA THR A 325 1.44 5.09 -7.33
C THR A 325 1.01 6.26 -6.44
N ARG A 326 0.51 6.02 -5.22
CA ARG A 326 0.20 7.10 -4.27
C ARG A 326 1.41 7.98 -3.94
N GLN A 327 2.59 7.38 -3.73
CA GLN A 327 3.84 8.14 -3.52
C GLN A 327 4.25 8.98 -4.73
N GLN A 328 3.86 8.59 -5.94
CA GLN A 328 4.14 9.34 -7.17
C GLN A 328 3.13 10.47 -7.42
N ILE A 329 1.93 10.39 -6.85
CA ILE A 329 0.93 11.46 -6.94
C ILE A 329 1.47 12.68 -6.18
N LYS A 330 1.91 13.67 -6.95
CA LYS A 330 2.25 14.98 -6.41
C LYS A 330 0.96 15.71 -6.11
N GLN A 331 0.58 15.78 -4.83
CA GLN A 331 -0.45 16.70 -4.38
C GLN A 331 0.20 18.06 -4.10
N LEU A 332 -0.44 19.14 -4.53
CA LEU A 332 -0.12 20.45 -4.00
C LEU A 332 -0.42 20.37 -2.49
N GLN A 333 0.57 20.60 -1.65
CA GLN A 333 0.30 20.82 -0.23
C GLN A 333 -0.67 22.00 -0.16
N PRO A 334 -1.84 21.88 0.49
CA PRO A 334 -2.69 23.03 0.70
C PRO A 334 -1.89 24.02 1.54
N GLY A 335 -1.37 25.05 0.87
CA GLY A 335 -0.71 26.16 1.54
C GLY A 335 -1.78 26.88 2.35
N LYS A 336 -1.51 27.13 3.62
CA LYS A 336 -2.25 28.15 4.36
C LYS A 336 -1.70 29.49 3.92
N PHE A 337 -2.36 30.14 2.98
CA PHE A 337 -2.06 31.53 2.69
C PHE A 337 -2.86 32.38 3.66
N VAL A 338 -2.21 33.39 4.21
CA VAL A 338 -2.83 34.36 5.09
C VAL A 338 -2.60 35.71 4.45
N VAL A 339 -3.66 36.48 4.30
CA VAL A 339 -3.59 37.86 3.78
C VAL A 339 -3.79 38.83 4.93
N GLU A 340 -3.00 39.90 4.93
CA GLU A 340 -3.10 40.95 5.96
C GLU A 340 -4.16 41.96 5.55
N LEU A 341 -5.15 42.20 6.40
CA LEU A 341 -6.22 43.15 6.13
C LEU A 341 -5.72 44.59 6.35
N THR A 342 -5.98 45.47 5.38
CA THR A 342 -5.53 46.87 5.46
C THR A 342 -6.42 47.78 6.29
N GLN A 343 -7.62 47.30 6.67
CA GLN A 343 -8.59 48.05 7.46
C GLN A 343 -9.47 47.13 8.33
N ASP A 344 -10.11 47.72 9.34
CA ASP A 344 -11.11 47.02 10.16
C ASP A 344 -12.41 46.79 9.38
N CYS A 345 -13.14 45.73 9.72
CA CYS A 345 -14.48 45.45 9.20
C CYS A 345 -14.55 45.35 7.67
N VAL A 346 -13.59 44.65 7.05
CA VAL A 346 -13.60 44.33 5.62
C VAL A 346 -14.84 43.48 5.28
N PRO A 347 -15.65 43.89 4.29
CA PRO A 347 -16.83 43.16 3.88
C PRO A 347 -16.45 41.90 3.08
N ILE A 348 -17.10 40.80 3.41
CA ILE A 348 -17.00 39.51 2.71
C ILE A 348 -18.27 39.30 1.88
N TYR A 349 -18.09 39.12 0.58
CA TYR A 349 -19.14 38.93 -0.41
C TYR A 349 -19.31 37.44 -0.76
N GLU A 350 -20.53 37.03 -1.12
CA GLU A 350 -20.83 35.64 -1.53
C GLU A 350 -20.17 35.28 -2.88
N LYS A 351 -19.90 36.29 -3.71
CA LYS A 351 -19.25 36.16 -5.03
C LYS A 351 -18.18 37.24 -5.18
N ALA A 352 -17.24 37.03 -6.08
CA ALA A 352 -16.25 38.03 -6.50
C ALA A 352 -16.92 39.17 -7.29
N ASP A 353 -17.76 39.96 -6.62
CA ASP A 353 -18.53 41.08 -7.16
C ASP A 353 -19.02 41.94 -5.98
N VAL A 354 -18.75 43.25 -6.02
CA VAL A 354 -19.14 44.21 -4.98
C VAL A 354 -20.66 44.33 -4.82
N ASN A 355 -21.41 44.03 -5.89
CA ASN A 355 -22.87 44.03 -5.88
C ASN A 355 -23.45 42.69 -5.42
N SER A 356 -22.59 41.70 -5.13
CA SER A 356 -23.03 40.44 -4.58
C SER A 356 -23.59 40.62 -3.17
N LYS A 357 -24.29 39.59 -2.72
CA LYS A 357 -24.83 39.54 -1.36
C LYS A 357 -23.67 39.66 -0.36
N HIS A 358 -23.77 40.65 0.50
CA HIS A 358 -22.93 40.77 1.69
C HIS A 358 -23.22 39.63 2.65
N VAL A 359 -22.19 38.90 3.04
CA VAL A 359 -22.29 37.70 3.89
C VAL A 359 -21.88 38.04 5.32
N PHE A 360 -20.79 38.79 5.48
CA PHE A 360 -20.18 39.06 6.79
C PHE A 360 -19.23 40.25 6.72
N ASP A 361 -19.01 40.92 7.85
CA ASP A 361 -17.89 41.86 8.04
C ASP A 361 -16.88 41.23 8.99
N THR A 362 -15.59 41.29 8.64
CA THR A 362 -14.53 40.82 9.54
C THR A 362 -14.60 41.54 10.90
N PRO A 363 -14.31 40.86 12.03
CA PRO A 363 -14.37 41.52 13.34
C PRO A 363 -13.39 42.67 13.44
N ARG A 364 -13.74 43.68 14.25
CA ARG A 364 -12.86 44.81 14.49
C ARG A 364 -11.56 44.35 15.19
N GLY A 365 -10.41 44.79 14.69
CA GLY A 365 -9.10 44.37 15.17
C GLY A 365 -8.58 43.05 14.59
N GLU A 366 -9.36 42.40 13.72
CA GLU A 366 -8.87 41.27 12.93
C GLU A 366 -7.95 41.80 11.82
N THR A 367 -6.71 41.34 11.81
CA THR A 367 -5.68 41.80 10.86
C THR A 367 -5.33 40.74 9.83
N HIS A 368 -5.82 39.51 9.96
CA HIS A 368 -5.43 38.40 9.12
C HIS A 368 -6.63 37.51 8.78
N VAL A 369 -6.71 37.05 7.54
CA VAL A 369 -7.69 36.02 7.12
C VAL A 369 -7.00 34.95 6.29
N GLU A 370 -7.46 33.70 6.43
CA GLU A 370 -6.97 32.61 5.58
C GLU A 370 -7.51 32.81 4.16
N ALA A 371 -6.63 32.67 3.17
CA ALA A 371 -6.92 32.86 1.76
C ALA A 371 -6.52 31.62 0.95
N ASP A 372 -7.26 31.38 -0.14
CA ASP A 372 -7.02 30.23 -1.02
C ASP A 372 -6.45 30.65 -2.38
N PHE A 373 -7.06 31.65 -3.01
CA PHE A 373 -6.70 32.13 -4.35
C PHE A 373 -7.20 33.55 -4.60
N GLN A 374 -6.61 34.20 -5.60
CA GLN A 374 -7.06 35.49 -6.16
C GLN A 374 -7.67 35.27 -7.54
N VAL A 375 -8.75 36.01 -7.85
CA VAL A 375 -9.47 35.93 -9.11
C VAL A 375 -9.98 37.31 -9.51
N GLU A 376 -10.08 37.56 -10.81
CA GLU A 376 -10.75 38.75 -11.34
C GLU A 376 -12.26 38.70 -11.03
N GLY A 377 -12.84 39.84 -10.69
CA GLY A 377 -14.25 40.00 -10.39
C GLY A 377 -15.13 39.66 -11.59
N LEU A 378 -16.33 39.14 -11.31
CA LEU A 378 -17.27 38.68 -12.34
C LEU A 378 -17.67 39.79 -13.33
N ASN A 379 -17.59 41.05 -12.92
CA ASN A 379 -17.93 42.22 -13.73
C ASN A 379 -16.69 43.02 -14.16
N GLY A 380 -15.47 42.50 -13.98
CA GLY A 380 -14.23 43.21 -14.25
C GLY A 380 -14.01 44.43 -13.36
N ASP A 381 -14.59 44.43 -12.17
CA ASP A 381 -14.57 45.53 -11.19
C ASP A 381 -13.33 45.52 -10.29
N GLY A 382 -12.44 44.54 -10.45
CA GLY A 382 -11.17 44.44 -9.75
C GLY A 382 -10.84 43.00 -9.41
N ASP A 383 -9.74 42.79 -8.69
CA ASP A 383 -9.37 41.48 -8.19
C ASP A 383 -10.01 41.22 -6.82
N TYR A 384 -10.34 39.96 -6.58
CA TYR A 384 -10.93 39.46 -5.34
C TYR A 384 -10.11 38.30 -4.81
N ILE A 385 -10.01 38.21 -3.49
CA ILE A 385 -9.35 37.11 -2.80
C ILE A 385 -10.42 36.25 -2.14
N HIS A 386 -10.41 34.96 -2.43
CA HIS A 386 -11.26 34.00 -1.73
C HIS A 386 -10.69 33.75 -0.35
N VAL A 387 -11.51 33.98 0.67
CA VAL A 387 -11.13 33.90 2.08
C VAL A 387 -12.02 32.94 2.85
N SER A 388 -11.43 32.32 3.86
CA SER A 388 -12.14 31.58 4.90
C SER A 388 -11.86 32.21 6.26
N PHE A 389 -12.92 32.49 7.00
CA PHE A 389 -12.86 33.05 8.34
C PHE A 389 -13.46 32.08 9.36
N PHE A 390 -12.65 31.65 10.32
CA PHE A 390 -13.05 30.75 11.39
C PHE A 390 -13.23 31.54 12.70
N GLY A 391 -14.44 32.04 12.94
CA GLY A 391 -14.79 32.68 14.20
C GLY A 391 -15.30 31.67 15.23
N ASP A 392 -15.36 32.09 16.51
CA ASP A 392 -15.78 31.25 17.65
C ASP A 392 -17.14 30.54 17.50
N LYS A 393 -18.01 31.03 16.60
CA LYS A 393 -19.38 30.52 16.42
C LYS A 393 -19.80 30.29 14.97
N GLN A 394 -18.98 30.69 13.99
CA GLN A 394 -19.32 30.49 12.58
C GLN A 394 -18.08 30.38 11.72
N ILE A 395 -18.22 29.59 10.66
CA ILE A 395 -17.25 29.50 9.58
C ILE A 395 -17.86 30.25 8.39
N VAL A 396 -17.15 31.27 7.90
CA VAL A 396 -17.57 32.07 6.75
C VAL A 396 -16.62 31.82 5.59
N TYR A 397 -17.19 31.63 4.41
CA TYR A 397 -16.45 31.59 3.15
C TYR A 397 -16.98 32.68 2.23
N GLY A 398 -16.08 33.34 1.51
CA GLY A 398 -16.49 34.35 0.53
C GLY A 398 -15.31 35.08 -0.06
N TYR A 399 -15.57 36.29 -0.57
CA TYR A 399 -14.61 37.08 -1.32
C TYR A 399 -14.44 38.46 -0.70
N ILE A 400 -13.21 38.92 -0.60
CA ILE A 400 -12.87 40.31 -0.28
C ILE A 400 -12.22 40.97 -1.50
N GLU A 401 -12.44 42.26 -1.72
CA GLU A 401 -11.69 42.98 -2.75
C GLU A 401 -10.19 43.01 -2.40
N ALA A 402 -9.33 42.72 -3.37
CA ALA A 402 -7.88 42.64 -3.16
C ALA A 402 -7.28 43.95 -2.64
N ARG A 403 -7.91 45.11 -2.88
CA ARG A 403 -7.48 46.41 -2.30
C ARG A 403 -7.51 46.44 -0.76
N PHE A 404 -8.26 45.52 -0.13
CA PHE A 404 -8.37 45.41 1.32
C PHE A 404 -7.38 44.42 1.93
N ALA A 405 -6.49 43.83 1.13
CA ALA A 405 -5.55 42.81 1.55
C ALA A 405 -4.16 43.02 0.93
N VAL A 406 -3.11 42.68 1.68
CA VAL A 406 -1.70 42.73 1.24
C VAL A 406 -1.04 41.37 1.36
#